data_AF-A0A1W1B951-F1
#
_entry.id   AF-A0A1W1B951-F1
#
_cell.length_a   1.000
_cell.length_b   1.000
_cell.length_c   1.000
_cell.angle_alpha   90.00
_cell.angle_beta   90.00
_cell.angle_gamma   90.00
#
_symmetry.space_group_name_H-M   'P 1'
#
loop_
_entity.id
_entity.type
_entity.pdbx_description
1 polymer ?
#
loop_
_entity_poly.entity_id
_entity_poly.type
_entity_poly.pdbx_seq_one_letter_code
_entity_poly.pdbx_strand_id
1 'polypeptide(L)'
;MTLKKIDIREGTKIEYSSKELLFLAKSGQPYRGSIYVKFTSLGETIDLVSFKKYITSLRDKTLNAEDIAYEIYESIKAVIKVNDLGIVVDLSARGGLQQRLSFGTDFSPIMKNNIFQI
;
A
#
# COMPACT_ATOMS: atom_id res chain seq x y z
N MET A 1 -13.79 4.17 -2.06
CA MET A 1 -13.97 4.09 -0.59
C MET A 1 -13.00 5.05 0.08
N THR A 2 -13.39 5.66 1.21
CA THR A 2 -12.59 6.70 1.87
C THR A 2 -11.75 6.12 3.00
N LEU A 3 -10.45 6.40 3.03
CA LEU A 3 -9.57 6.09 4.16
C LEU A 3 -9.99 6.92 5.37
N LYS A 4 -9.90 6.35 6.57
CA LYS A 4 -10.23 7.04 7.82
C LYS A 4 -8.97 7.30 8.63
N LYS A 5 -8.79 8.54 9.05
CA LYS A 5 -7.69 8.94 9.95
C LYS A 5 -8.01 8.61 11.41
N ILE A 6 -6.95 8.36 12.19
CA ILE A 6 -6.97 8.19 13.64
C ILE A 6 -5.77 8.92 14.26
N ASP A 7 -5.95 9.44 15.47
CA ASP A 7 -4.90 10.17 16.19
C ASP A 7 -3.98 9.22 16.94
N ILE A 8 -2.68 9.51 16.93
CA ILE A 8 -1.63 8.76 17.62
C ILE A 8 -0.54 9.71 18.11
N ARG A 9 0.50 9.18 18.77
CA ARG A 9 1.64 9.99 19.20
C ARG A 9 2.49 10.41 18.00
N GLU A 10 2.82 11.70 17.93
CA GLU A 10 3.75 12.25 16.96
C GLU A 10 5.14 11.58 17.04
N GLY A 11 5.81 11.45 15.89
CA GLY A 11 7.11 10.79 15.77
C GLY A 11 7.04 9.26 15.72
N THR A 12 5.85 8.66 15.84
CA THR A 12 5.66 7.21 15.69
C THR A 12 6.00 6.77 14.27
N LYS A 13 6.89 5.79 14.14
CA LYS A 13 7.22 5.15 12.85
C LYS A 13 6.26 4.01 12.59
N ILE A 14 5.60 4.03 11.44
CA ILE A 14 4.55 3.07 11.10
C ILE A 14 4.94 2.32 9.84
N GLU A 15 4.69 1.02 9.86
CA GLU A 15 4.79 0.15 8.70
C GLU A 15 3.52 -0.69 8.58
N TYR A 16 2.81 -0.54 7.47
CA TYR A 16 1.68 -1.39 7.09
C TYR A 16 2.09 -2.32 5.97
N SER A 17 1.54 -3.53 5.99
CA SER A 17 1.67 -4.46 4.87
C SER A 17 0.40 -5.25 4.65
N SER A 18 0.15 -5.61 3.40
CA SER A 18 -0.93 -6.52 3.02
C SER A 18 -0.52 -7.31 1.78
N LYS A 19 -0.90 -8.59 1.75
CA LYS A 19 -0.72 -9.48 0.60
C LYS A 19 -1.97 -9.53 -0.30
N GLU A 20 -2.96 -8.69 -0.04
CA GLU A 20 -4.28 -8.72 -0.67
C GLU A 20 -4.44 -7.69 -1.81
N LEU A 21 -3.35 -7.10 -2.31
CA LEU A 21 -3.41 -6.13 -3.40
C LEU A 21 -3.87 -6.82 -4.69
N LEU A 22 -4.94 -6.29 -5.28
CA LEU A 22 -5.43 -6.69 -6.60
C LEU A 22 -6.05 -5.49 -7.31
N PHE A 23 -5.74 -5.33 -8.59
CA PHE A 23 -6.31 -4.32 -9.51
C PHE A 23 -6.24 -4.85 -10.95
N LEU A 24 -6.93 -4.19 -11.90
CA LEU A 24 -7.03 -4.67 -13.27
C LEU A 24 -6.03 -3.98 -14.21
N ALA A 25 -5.43 -4.75 -15.11
CA ALA A 25 -4.76 -4.22 -16.29
C ALA A 25 -5.78 -3.72 -17.31
N LYS A 26 -5.36 -2.93 -18.31
CA LYS A 26 -6.20 -2.55 -19.45
C LYS A 26 -6.78 -3.75 -20.22
N SER A 27 -6.09 -4.88 -20.20
CA SER A 27 -6.56 -6.14 -20.78
C SER A 27 -7.65 -6.84 -19.96
N GLY A 28 -8.04 -6.30 -18.81
CA GLY A 28 -8.96 -6.92 -17.86
C GLY A 28 -8.33 -8.00 -16.99
N GLN A 29 -7.08 -8.38 -17.22
CA GLN A 29 -6.40 -9.36 -16.36
C GLN A 29 -5.97 -8.74 -15.03
N PRO A 30 -6.14 -9.45 -13.90
CA PRO A 30 -5.81 -8.91 -12.57
C PRO A 30 -4.30 -8.93 -12.29
N TYR A 31 -3.74 -7.78 -11.95
CA TYR A 31 -2.49 -7.72 -11.20
C TYR A 31 -2.75 -8.12 -9.75
N ARG A 32 -1.86 -8.95 -9.20
CA ARG A 32 -1.88 -9.36 -7.79
C ARG A 32 -0.53 -9.00 -7.17
N GLY A 33 -0.50 -8.72 -5.88
CA GLY A 33 0.75 -8.39 -5.23
C GLY A 33 0.65 -8.16 -3.74
N SER A 34 1.76 -7.72 -3.18
CA SER A 34 1.85 -7.22 -1.82
C SER A 34 2.11 -5.72 -1.83
N ILE A 35 1.52 -5.02 -0.87
CA ILE A 35 1.69 -3.59 -0.63
C ILE A 35 2.40 -3.41 0.71
N TYR A 36 3.32 -2.45 0.75
CA TYR A 36 4.03 -2.00 1.95
C TYR A 36 3.96 -0.48 2.00
N VAL A 37 3.64 0.05 3.17
CA VAL A 37 3.54 1.48 3.42
C VAL A 37 4.38 1.81 4.63
N LYS A 38 5.21 2.85 4.55
CA LYS A 38 6.03 3.32 5.66
C LYS A 38 5.96 4.84 5.76
N PHE A 39 5.92 5.35 6.98
CA PHE A 39 6.02 6.78 7.24
C PHE A 39 6.34 7.08 8.72
N THR A 40 6.71 8.32 8.99
CA THR A 40 6.78 8.90 10.33
C THR A 40 5.56 9.78 10.56
N SER A 41 4.76 9.45 11.58
CA SER A 41 3.51 10.15 11.88
C SER A 41 3.75 11.55 12.45
N LEU A 42 2.95 12.52 11.99
CA LEU A 42 2.83 13.85 12.58
C LEU A 42 1.65 13.95 13.59
N GLY A 43 1.34 12.83 14.26
CA GLY A 43 0.20 12.71 15.19
C GLY A 43 -1.03 12.02 14.60
N GLU A 44 -0.99 11.63 13.31
CA GLU A 44 -2.08 10.95 12.60
C GLU A 44 -1.61 9.62 11.98
N THR A 45 -2.52 8.66 11.85
CA THR A 45 -2.37 7.46 11.03
C THR A 45 -3.70 7.00 10.45
N ILE A 46 -3.72 5.89 9.70
CA ILE A 46 -4.90 5.31 9.07
C ILE A 46 -5.48 4.19 9.94
N ASP A 47 -6.80 4.15 10.05
CA ASP A 47 -7.53 3.00 10.61
C ASP A 47 -7.37 1.75 9.73
N LEU A 48 -6.94 0.63 10.32
CA LEU A 48 -6.63 -0.61 9.60
C LEU A 48 -7.85 -1.21 8.86
N VAL A 49 -9.05 -1.07 9.41
CA VAL A 49 -10.27 -1.57 8.76
C VAL A 49 -10.56 -0.75 7.50
N SER A 50 -10.45 0.58 7.59
CA SER A 50 -10.58 1.47 6.45
C SER A 50 -9.50 1.23 5.39
N PHE A 51 -8.26 0.94 5.80
CA PHE A 51 -7.16 0.62 4.89
C PHE A 51 -7.41 -0.69 4.12
N LYS A 52 -7.89 -1.73 4.81
CA LYS A 52 -8.29 -2.99 4.16
C LYS A 52 -9.40 -2.78 3.12
N LYS A 53 -10.42 -1.98 3.47
CA LYS A 53 -11.51 -1.62 2.57
C LYS A 53 -11.02 -0.84 1.34
N TYR A 54 -10.09 0.10 1.54
CA TYR A 54 -9.43 0.82 0.46
C TYR A 54 -8.68 -0.13 -0.50
N ILE A 55 -7.81 -1.00 0.02
CA ILE A 55 -7.07 -1.99 -0.78
C ILE A 55 -8.06 -2.87 -1.57
N THR A 56 -9.14 -3.32 -0.93
CA THR A 56 -10.18 -4.13 -1.59
C THR A 56 -10.86 -3.36 -2.72
N SER A 57 -11.06 -2.05 -2.59
CA SER A 57 -11.68 -1.23 -3.64
C SER A 57 -10.77 -0.99 -4.86
N LEU A 58 -9.47 -1.27 -4.76
CA LEU A 58 -8.56 -1.21 -5.92
C LEU A 58 -8.86 -2.31 -6.95
N ARG A 59 -9.59 -3.35 -6.57
CA ARG A 59 -9.99 -4.46 -7.45
C ARG A 59 -10.81 -4.01 -8.65
N ASP A 60 -11.55 -2.92 -8.49
CA ASP A 60 -12.41 -2.35 -9.53
C ASP A 60 -11.69 -1.25 -10.34
N LYS A 61 -10.41 -0.96 -10.02
CA LYS A 61 -9.61 0.03 -10.77
C LYS A 61 -8.83 -0.62 -11.89
N THR A 62 -8.83 0.05 -13.04
CA THR A 62 -7.96 -0.27 -14.17
C THR A 62 -6.77 0.68 -14.17
N LEU A 63 -5.56 0.14 -13.99
CA LEU A 63 -4.31 0.91 -13.89
C LEU A 63 -3.19 0.20 -14.65
N ASN A 64 -2.15 0.94 -15.06
CA ASN A 64 -0.88 0.32 -15.42
C ASN A 64 -0.17 -0.16 -14.14
N ALA A 65 0.74 -1.13 -14.28
CA ALA A 65 1.47 -1.66 -13.14
C ALA A 65 2.31 -0.57 -12.44
N GLU A 66 2.86 0.34 -13.23
CA GLU A 66 3.75 1.42 -12.81
C GLU A 66 3.04 2.48 -11.95
N ASP A 67 1.73 2.66 -12.16
CA ASP A 67 0.96 3.75 -11.54
C ASP A 67 0.45 3.38 -10.14
N ILE A 68 0.43 2.10 -9.77
CA ILE A 68 -0.24 1.64 -8.54
C ILE A 68 0.39 2.20 -7.27
N ALA A 69 1.73 2.29 -7.22
CA ALA A 69 2.44 2.81 -6.05
C ALA A 69 2.14 4.31 -5.84
N TYR A 70 2.07 5.07 -6.93
CA TYR A 70 1.71 6.48 -6.93
C TYR A 70 0.25 6.69 -6.51
N GLU A 71 -0.70 5.92 -7.07
CA GLU A 71 -2.13 5.99 -6.71
C GLU A 71 -2.36 5.79 -5.21
N ILE A 72 -1.67 4.82 -4.62
CA ILE A 72 -1.72 4.55 -3.17
C ILE A 72 -1.11 5.72 -2.39
N TYR A 73 0.05 6.22 -2.83
CA TYR A 73 0.72 7.34 -2.17
C TYR A 73 -0.19 8.57 -2.09
N GLU A 74 -0.79 8.98 -3.22
CA GLU A 74 -1.68 10.13 -3.27
C GLU A 74 -2.94 9.93 -2.44
N SER A 75 -3.53 8.73 -2.48
CA SER A 75 -4.71 8.39 -1.67
C SER A 75 -4.43 8.52 -0.17
N ILE A 76 -3.26 8.11 0.29
CA ILE A 76 -2.85 8.23 1.71
C ILE A 76 -2.55 9.69 2.06
N LYS A 77 -1.76 10.38 1.23
CA LYS A 77 -1.36 11.78 1.44
C LYS A 77 -2.54 12.74 1.46
N ALA A 78 -3.61 12.43 0.74
CA ALA A 78 -4.85 13.20 0.77
C ALA A 78 -5.59 13.13 2.11
N VAL A 79 -5.29 12.15 2.96
CA VAL A 79 -6.08 11.86 4.18
C VAL A 79 -5.31 12.11 5.48
N ILE A 80 -4.00 11.89 5.49
CA ILE A 80 -3.16 12.10 6.69
C ILE A 80 -1.92 12.94 6.38
N LYS A 81 -1.47 13.71 7.37
CA LYS A 81 -0.18 14.41 7.31
C LYS A 81 0.92 13.56 7.95
N VAL A 82 1.96 13.28 7.17
CA VAL A 82 3.07 12.42 7.58
C VAL A 82 4.37 12.90 6.96
N ASN A 83 5.49 12.55 7.59
CA ASN A 83 6.82 12.68 7.01
C ASN A 83 7.26 11.34 6.40
N ASP A 84 8.13 11.42 5.40
CA ASP A 84 8.81 10.26 4.83
C ASP A 84 7.88 9.14 4.34
N LEU A 85 6.74 9.50 3.74
CA LEU A 85 5.81 8.52 3.18
C LEU A 85 6.46 7.78 2.02
N GLY A 86 6.59 6.47 2.17
CA GLY A 86 7.05 5.54 1.14
C GLY A 86 6.01 4.45 0.89
N ILE A 87 5.81 4.12 -0.37
CA ILE A 87 4.98 2.99 -0.83
C ILE A 87 5.87 2.05 -1.64
N VAL A 88 5.81 0.75 -1.32
CA VAL A 88 6.41 -0.31 -2.13
C VAL A 88 5.33 -1.32 -2.49
N VAL A 89 5.32 -1.75 -3.75
CA VAL A 89 4.41 -2.77 -4.27
C VAL A 89 5.23 -3.86 -4.95
N ASP A 90 5.02 -5.09 -4.51
CA ASP A 90 5.57 -6.29 -5.14
C ASP A 90 4.49 -7.01 -5.92
N LEU A 91 4.55 -6.95 -7.25
CA LEU A 91 3.62 -7.65 -8.09
C LEU A 91 4.02 -9.12 -8.24
N SER A 92 3.02 -9.97 -8.41
CA SER A 92 3.20 -11.37 -8.79
C SER A 92 3.69 -11.47 -10.24
N ALA A 93 4.44 -12.52 -10.55
CA ALA A 93 5.03 -12.67 -11.87
C ALA A 93 3.97 -12.78 -12.98
N ARG A 94 4.25 -12.13 -14.12
CA ARG A 94 3.49 -12.28 -15.36
C ARG A 94 4.46 -12.57 -16.49
N GLY A 95 4.22 -13.67 -17.23
CA GLY A 95 5.14 -14.11 -18.28
C GLY A 95 6.56 -14.41 -17.75
N GLY A 96 6.70 -14.81 -16.49
CA GLY A 96 7.99 -15.05 -15.84
C GLY A 96 8.71 -13.80 -15.34
N LEU A 97 8.16 -12.60 -15.56
CA LEU A 97 8.75 -11.34 -15.09
C LEU A 97 8.07 -10.85 -13.83
N GLN A 98 8.87 -10.40 -12.86
CA GLN A 98 8.39 -9.81 -11.62
C GLN A 98 8.81 -8.35 -11.52
N GLN A 99 7.92 -7.52 -10.98
CA GLN A 99 8.12 -6.08 -10.89
C GLN A 99 7.91 -5.62 -9.44
N ARG A 100 8.86 -4.84 -8.93
CA ARG A 100 8.75 -4.06 -7.69
C ARG A 100 8.64 -2.59 -8.05
N LEU A 101 7.64 -1.92 -7.51
CA LEU A 101 7.34 -0.52 -7.75
C LEU A 101 7.49 0.23 -6.43
N SER A 102 8.21 1.34 -6.44
CA SER A 102 8.41 2.18 -5.26
C SER A 102 8.03 3.63 -5.59
N PHE A 103 7.38 4.32 -4.67
CA PHE A 103 7.08 5.74 -4.79
C PHE A 103 7.17 6.45 -3.43
N GLY A 104 7.70 7.66 -3.41
CA GLY A 104 7.95 8.42 -2.18
C GLY A 104 9.32 8.12 -1.57
N THR A 105 9.40 8.07 -0.24
CA THR A 105 10.66 7.77 0.45
C THR A 105 11.04 6.30 0.30
N ASP A 106 12.29 6.04 -0.08
CA ASP A 106 12.82 4.68 -0.23
C ASP A 106 12.91 3.93 1.10
N PHE A 107 12.49 2.67 1.08
CA PHE A 107 12.71 1.74 2.20
C PHE A 107 12.69 0.29 1.72
N SER A 108 13.35 -0.58 2.48
CA SER A 108 13.30 -2.03 2.28
C SER A 108 12.15 -2.63 3.08
N PRO A 109 11.15 -3.25 2.44
CA PRO A 109 10.05 -3.87 3.16
C PRO A 109 10.53 -5.06 4.02
N ILE A 110 10.15 -5.07 5.29
CA ILE A 110 10.37 -6.22 6.16
C ILE A 110 9.16 -7.15 6.02
N MET A 111 9.37 -8.33 5.44
CA MET A 111 8.33 -9.36 5.43
C MET A 111 8.13 -9.90 6.84
N LYS A 112 7.09 -9.40 7.52
CA LYS A 112 6.62 -10.00 8.77
C LYS A 112 5.86 -11.28 8.42
N ASN A 113 6.52 -12.42 8.60
CA ASN A 113 5.85 -13.71 8.55
C ASN A 113 4.82 -13.76 9.69
N ASN A 114 3.63 -14.26 9.39
CA ASN A 114 2.60 -14.41 10.41
C ASN A 114 3.11 -15.46 11.41
N ILE A 115 3.40 -15.05 12.64
CA ILE A 115 3.93 -15.93 13.70
C ILE A 115 2.88 -17.01 14.10
N PHE A 116 1.64 -16.88 13.62
CA PHE A 116 0.51 -17.75 13.95
C PHE A 116 0.01 -18.62 12.78
N GLN A 117 0.78 -18.78 11.71
CA GLN A 117 0.48 -19.82 10.72
C GLN A 117 1.04 -21.16 11.22
N ILE A 118 0.18 -21.94 11.90
CA ILE A 118 0.33 -23.40 12.08
C ILE A 118 -0.29 -24.09 10.87
#